data_AF-A0A973D6A1-F1
#
_entry.id   AF-A0A973D6A1-F1
#
_cell.length_a   1.000
_cell.length_b   1.000
_cell.length_c   1.000
_cell.angle_alpha   90.00
_cell.angle_beta   90.00
_cell.angle_gamma   90.00
#
_symmetry.space_group_name_H-M   'P 1'
#
loop_
_entity.id
_entity.type
_entity.pdbx_description
1 polymer ?
#
loop_
_entity_poly.entity_id
_entity_poly.type
_entity_poly.pdbx_seq_one_letter_code
_entity_poly.pdbx_strand_id
1 'polypeptide(L)'
;MEKFTRQNIAPAMDAYVKSTLFEQVIFRLRKSALWLIAVCAIVCASGMINKVEGQDAPVRGEPTLQPWVGKVKGSLVNIRTGPSLNHYSFLRLRDGSSLISVGGQGDWIEVAVPSDRPVWIHNDYLVTEGDFFKVTGSRVRLRATAGTSHAPLGLSEPGQVLVPTGKVSGGGSWVEVLAPLNAHAWIHGDYIRRTDQEVNPLHLARLHQSLKGQGGSSSHPVSAGSADSTDNPAANDPVTGSGVGAGDSPGEVLEPNTVRIPAFDSPKLKSLFDSFRAETQKNPVDWNFSDILKEVKNIETTSEDVGEIEIVHDLSKTIQEHFMPLHRRLVEIQRQQEEARAKRELVRVKEDEILRRTGHRSNPDVKFQAVGWVVPLGKHRDVEATHKLLKGNKLLYYLDGGKIELDQYVNKRVGIVGTIEEQKPSTGARLIRIQKIEILSR
;
A
#
# COMPACT_ATOMS: atom_id res chain seq x y z
N MET A 1 17.46 39.95 -63.29
CA MET A 1 16.21 40.11 -64.07
C MET A 1 15.59 38.72 -64.12
N GLU A 2 14.39 38.41 -63.65
CA GLU A 2 13.19 39.18 -63.34
C GLU A 2 12.56 38.72 -62.03
N LYS A 3 11.82 39.63 -61.40
CA LYS A 3 10.96 39.38 -60.23
C LYS A 3 9.71 38.65 -60.72
N PHE A 4 9.40 37.46 -60.20
CA PHE A 4 8.05 36.91 -60.27
C PHE A 4 7.28 37.26 -58.99
N THR A 5 6.32 38.15 -59.19
CA THR A 5 5.50 38.83 -58.21
C THR A 5 4.50 37.87 -57.57
N ARG A 6 4.32 37.98 -56.24
CA ARG A 6 3.20 37.39 -55.49
C ARG A 6 1.88 38.04 -55.96
N GLN A 7 1.21 37.46 -56.93
CA GLN A 7 -0.21 37.72 -57.21
C GLN A 7 -0.75 36.51 -58.00
N ASN A 8 -1.85 35.92 -57.51
CA ASN A 8 -2.62 34.79 -58.09
C ASN A 8 -2.33 33.34 -57.62
N ILE A 9 -2.27 33.08 -56.31
CA ILE A 9 -2.40 31.69 -55.79
C ILE A 9 -3.78 31.45 -55.13
N ALA A 10 -4.46 32.49 -54.65
CA ALA A 10 -5.77 32.38 -54.01
C ALA A 10 -6.90 31.81 -54.93
N PRO A 11 -6.99 32.18 -56.23
CA PRO A 11 -8.07 31.66 -57.08
C PRO A 11 -7.87 30.19 -57.50
N ALA A 12 -6.62 29.72 -57.54
CA ALA A 12 -6.28 28.35 -57.94
C ALA A 12 -6.52 27.34 -56.82
N MET A 13 -6.35 27.75 -55.55
CA MET A 13 -6.65 26.90 -54.39
C MET A 13 -8.16 26.75 -54.15
N ASP A 14 -8.95 27.80 -54.39
CA ASP A 14 -10.41 27.76 -54.18
C ASP A 14 -11.13 26.87 -55.23
N ALA A 15 -10.57 26.79 -56.44
CA ALA A 15 -11.06 25.87 -57.49
C ALA A 15 -10.71 24.39 -57.21
N TYR A 16 -9.60 24.10 -56.51
CA TYR A 16 -9.22 22.74 -56.13
C TYR A 16 -10.09 22.20 -54.98
N VAL A 17 -10.40 23.04 -53.99
CA VAL A 17 -11.26 22.70 -52.83
C VAL A 17 -12.72 22.47 -53.23
N LYS A 18 -13.21 23.13 -54.28
CA LYS A 18 -14.59 22.98 -54.80
C LYS A 18 -14.76 21.86 -55.83
N SER A 19 -13.69 21.14 -56.19
CA SER A 19 -13.80 20.03 -57.14
C SER A 19 -14.46 18.81 -56.49
N THR A 20 -15.37 18.16 -57.20
CA THR A 20 -16.12 16.95 -56.81
C THR A 20 -15.26 15.74 -56.42
N LEU A 21 -13.94 15.83 -56.63
CA LEU A 21 -12.97 14.83 -56.19
C LEU A 21 -12.60 14.97 -54.70
N PHE A 22 -12.63 16.18 -54.12
CA PHE A 22 -12.26 16.39 -52.72
C PHE A 22 -13.33 15.84 -51.75
N GLU A 23 -14.60 16.01 -52.08
CA GLU A 23 -15.75 15.44 -51.35
C GLU A 23 -15.77 13.88 -51.41
N GLN A 24 -15.40 13.28 -52.56
CA GLN A 24 -15.31 11.83 -52.68
C GLN A 24 -14.17 11.22 -51.85
N VAL A 25 -13.05 11.93 -51.70
CA VAL A 25 -11.90 11.48 -50.89
C VAL A 25 -12.17 11.63 -49.39
N ILE A 26 -12.80 12.73 -48.95
CA ILE A 26 -13.20 12.93 -47.55
C ILE A 26 -14.28 11.91 -47.12
N PHE A 27 -15.23 11.58 -47.99
CA PHE A 27 -16.26 10.58 -47.70
C PHE A 27 -15.70 9.16 -47.56
N ARG A 28 -14.68 8.79 -48.36
CA ARG A 28 -13.97 7.51 -48.22
C ARG A 28 -13.09 7.48 -46.96
N LEU A 29 -12.47 8.60 -46.58
CA LEU A 29 -11.71 8.71 -45.33
C LEU A 29 -12.60 8.66 -44.07
N ARG A 30 -13.79 9.25 -44.10
CA ARG A 30 -14.77 9.19 -42.99
C ARG A 30 -15.35 7.79 -42.79
N LYS A 31 -15.59 7.02 -43.86
CA LYS A 31 -16.03 5.62 -43.75
C LYS A 31 -14.95 4.71 -43.16
N SER A 32 -13.67 4.96 -43.47
CA SER A 32 -12.54 4.22 -42.88
C SER A 32 -12.29 4.62 -41.40
N ALA A 33 -12.47 5.89 -41.05
CA ALA A 33 -12.36 6.36 -39.66
C ALA A 33 -13.51 5.86 -38.76
N LEU A 34 -14.73 5.77 -39.30
CA LEU A 34 -15.88 5.18 -38.60
C LEU A 34 -15.73 3.66 -38.42
N TRP A 35 -15.04 2.98 -39.33
CA TRP A 35 -14.72 1.55 -39.17
C TRP A 35 -13.61 1.31 -38.13
N LEU A 36 -12.63 2.22 -38.02
CA LEU A 36 -11.63 2.22 -36.96
C LEU A 36 -12.23 2.50 -35.57
N ILE A 37 -13.23 3.37 -35.48
CA ILE A 37 -13.96 3.63 -34.22
C ILE A 37 -14.90 2.46 -33.87
N ALA A 38 -15.51 1.79 -34.84
CA ALA A 38 -16.36 0.62 -34.61
C ALA A 38 -15.57 -0.65 -34.23
N VAL A 39 -14.37 -0.86 -34.80
CA VAL A 39 -13.48 -1.96 -34.40
C VAL A 39 -12.83 -1.67 -33.04
N CYS A 40 -12.51 -0.42 -32.71
CA CYS A 40 -12.17 -0.04 -31.34
C CYS A 40 -13.35 -0.20 -30.38
N ALA A 41 -14.60 0.06 -30.79
CA ALA A 41 -15.77 -0.15 -29.93
C ALA A 41 -16.10 -1.64 -29.69
N ILE A 42 -15.79 -2.53 -30.64
CA ILE A 42 -16.01 -3.99 -30.47
C ILE A 42 -14.84 -4.67 -29.73
N VAL A 43 -13.61 -4.12 -29.80
CA VAL A 43 -12.49 -4.56 -28.94
C VAL A 43 -12.56 -3.95 -27.53
N CYS A 44 -13.15 -2.75 -27.36
CA CYS A 44 -13.40 -2.15 -26.04
C CYS A 44 -14.65 -2.70 -25.34
N ALA A 45 -15.60 -3.33 -26.04
CA ALA A 45 -16.76 -4.00 -25.43
C ALA A 45 -16.53 -5.48 -25.07
N SER A 46 -15.37 -6.05 -25.41
CA SER A 46 -14.97 -7.40 -24.97
C SER A 46 -13.88 -7.37 -23.88
N GLY A 47 -13.49 -6.17 -23.42
CA GLY A 47 -12.55 -5.94 -22.32
C GLY A 47 -13.20 -5.57 -20.98
N MET A 48 -14.53 -5.53 -20.91
CA MET A 48 -15.29 -5.39 -19.65
C MET A 48 -16.07 -6.68 -19.35
N ILE A 49 -15.39 -7.82 -19.41
CA ILE A 49 -15.62 -8.80 -18.36
C ILE A 49 -14.72 -8.31 -17.24
N ASN A 50 -15.30 -7.56 -16.29
CA ASN A 50 -14.79 -7.62 -14.92
C ASN A 50 -14.72 -9.10 -14.62
N LYS A 51 -13.53 -9.68 -14.80
CA LYS A 51 -13.21 -10.92 -14.12
C LYS A 51 -13.47 -10.52 -12.68
N VAL A 52 -14.54 -11.06 -12.13
CA VAL A 52 -14.66 -11.21 -10.69
C VAL A 52 -13.43 -12.03 -10.36
N GLU A 53 -12.31 -11.35 -10.13
CA GLU A 53 -11.20 -11.90 -9.40
C GLU A 53 -11.89 -12.42 -8.16
N GLY A 54 -11.96 -13.76 -8.09
CA GLY A 54 -12.67 -14.40 -6.99
C GLY A 54 -12.21 -13.73 -5.72
N GLN A 55 -13.11 -13.55 -4.77
CA GLN A 55 -12.81 -13.04 -3.42
C GLN A 55 -11.71 -13.84 -2.68
N ASP A 56 -11.08 -14.81 -3.36
CA ASP A 56 -10.02 -15.71 -2.98
C ASP A 56 -8.65 -15.38 -3.60
N ALA A 57 -8.53 -14.42 -4.51
CA ALA A 57 -7.23 -13.96 -5.00
C ALA A 57 -6.47 -13.26 -3.87
N PRO A 58 -5.16 -13.51 -3.72
CA PRO A 58 -4.38 -12.89 -2.66
C PRO A 58 -4.35 -11.37 -2.87
N VAL A 59 -4.80 -10.62 -1.85
CA VAL A 59 -4.78 -9.16 -1.91
C VAL A 59 -3.32 -8.73 -1.88
N ARG A 60 -2.83 -8.12 -2.96
CA ARG A 60 -1.47 -7.59 -2.96
C ARG A 60 -1.40 -6.30 -2.14
N GLY A 61 -0.28 -6.11 -1.46
CA GLY A 61 0.07 -4.91 -0.72
C GLY A 61 0.41 -3.75 -1.62
N GLU A 62 -0.52 -3.40 -2.50
CA GLU A 62 -0.43 -2.16 -3.23
C GLU A 62 -0.58 -1.01 -2.22
N PRO A 63 0.33 -0.04 -2.23
CA PRO A 63 0.20 1.12 -1.39
C PRO A 63 -1.05 1.91 -1.81
N THR A 64 -2.13 1.82 -1.04
CA THR A 64 -3.38 2.52 -1.32
C THR A 64 -3.45 3.80 -0.49
N LEU A 65 -3.79 4.92 -1.13
CA LEU A 65 -4.07 6.18 -0.42
C LEU A 65 -5.40 6.16 0.32
N GLN A 66 -6.27 5.21 0.00
CA GLN A 66 -7.57 5.02 0.63
C GLN A 66 -7.54 3.79 1.53
N PRO A 67 -7.85 3.95 2.84
CA PRO A 67 -7.99 2.81 3.72
C PRO A 67 -9.23 1.99 3.37
N TRP A 68 -9.20 0.71 3.71
CA TRP A 68 -10.32 -0.20 3.47
C TRP A 68 -10.42 -1.23 4.60
N VAL A 69 -11.61 -1.79 4.82
CA VAL A 69 -11.80 -2.85 5.82
C VAL A 69 -11.54 -4.21 5.19
N GLY A 70 -10.66 -4.98 5.81
CA GLY A 70 -10.39 -6.37 5.47
C GLY A 70 -10.81 -7.33 6.56
N LYS A 71 -11.22 -8.54 6.17
CA LYS A 71 -11.45 -9.66 7.07
C LYS A 71 -10.29 -10.65 6.99
N VAL A 72 -9.78 -11.03 8.16
CA VAL A 72 -8.74 -12.06 8.29
C VAL A 72 -9.28 -13.39 7.79
N LYS A 73 -8.46 -14.10 7.02
CA LYS A 73 -8.73 -15.44 6.48
C LYS A 73 -7.73 -16.43 7.06
N GLY A 74 -8.22 -17.51 7.66
CA GLY A 74 -7.41 -18.58 8.24
C GLY A 74 -7.55 -18.66 9.76
N SER A 75 -7.40 -19.87 10.31
CA SER A 75 -7.74 -20.17 11.71
C SER A 75 -7.02 -19.31 12.74
N LEU A 76 -5.72 -19.09 12.56
CA LEU A 76 -4.90 -18.24 13.41
C LEU A 76 -3.75 -17.63 12.61
N VAL A 77 -3.85 -16.33 12.32
CA VAL A 77 -2.95 -15.60 11.43
C VAL A 77 -2.05 -14.68 12.23
N ASN A 78 -0.74 -14.73 11.96
CA ASN A 78 0.24 -13.83 12.56
C ASN A 78 0.23 -12.46 11.87
N ILE A 79 0.13 -11.39 12.66
CA ILE A 79 0.47 -10.01 12.26
C ILE A 79 1.83 -9.65 12.84
N ARG A 80 2.67 -9.04 12.01
CA ARG A 80 4.10 -8.84 12.26
C ARG A 80 4.46 -7.36 12.35
N THR A 81 5.62 -7.08 12.93
CA THR A 81 6.15 -5.71 13.04
C THR A 81 6.71 -5.15 11.71
N GLY A 82 6.76 -5.96 10.65
CA GLY A 82 7.22 -5.53 9.33
C GLY A 82 6.84 -6.49 8.20
N PRO A 83 7.04 -6.10 6.92
CA PRO A 83 6.55 -6.79 5.73
C PRO A 83 7.45 -7.97 5.31
N SER A 84 7.75 -8.87 6.24
CA SER A 84 8.43 -10.15 5.91
C SER A 84 8.27 -11.18 7.04
N LEU A 85 8.54 -12.45 6.70
CA LEU A 85 8.54 -13.55 7.67
C LEU A 85 9.65 -13.44 8.73
N ASN A 86 10.66 -12.59 8.51
CA ASN A 86 11.76 -12.38 9.46
C ASN A 86 11.42 -11.35 10.54
N HIS A 87 10.33 -10.60 10.37
CA HIS A 87 9.88 -9.64 11.39
C HIS A 87 9.17 -10.35 12.54
N TYR A 88 9.24 -9.75 13.73
CA TYR A 88 8.63 -10.29 14.93
C TYR A 88 7.13 -10.50 14.77
N SER A 89 6.63 -11.67 15.18
CA SER A 89 5.20 -11.98 15.22
C SER A 89 4.58 -11.34 16.46
N PHE A 90 3.96 -10.18 16.26
CA PHE A 90 3.42 -9.35 17.33
C PHE A 90 2.11 -9.92 17.90
N LEU A 91 1.14 -10.20 17.03
CA LEU A 91 -0.21 -10.62 17.45
C LEU A 91 -0.71 -11.75 16.55
N ARG A 92 -1.66 -12.52 17.06
CA ARG A 92 -2.38 -13.54 16.30
C ARG A 92 -3.86 -13.23 16.26
N LEU A 93 -4.45 -13.27 15.08
CA LEU A 93 -5.86 -12.99 14.83
C LEU A 93 -6.57 -14.22 14.30
N ARG A 94 -7.84 -14.38 14.69
CA ARG A 94 -8.69 -15.48 14.21
C ARG A 94 -9.35 -15.11 12.90
N ASP A 95 -9.78 -16.14 12.19
CA ASP A 95 -10.63 -16.02 11.01
C ASP A 95 -11.83 -15.08 11.28
N GLY A 96 -12.14 -14.21 10.33
CA GLY A 96 -13.23 -13.24 10.42
C GLY A 96 -12.91 -11.94 11.17
N SER A 97 -11.75 -11.84 11.84
CA SER A 97 -11.34 -10.58 12.49
C SER A 97 -11.28 -9.45 11.47
N SER A 98 -11.90 -8.31 11.78
CA SER A 98 -11.92 -7.15 10.88
C SER A 98 -10.77 -6.21 11.19
N LEU A 99 -10.09 -5.72 10.15
CA LEU A 99 -8.92 -4.86 10.22
C LEU A 99 -9.05 -3.70 9.24
N ILE A 100 -8.53 -2.54 9.62
CA ILE A 100 -8.40 -1.41 8.70
C ILE A 100 -7.04 -1.53 8.02
N SER A 101 -7.03 -1.72 6.70
CA SER A 101 -5.82 -1.57 5.90
C SER A 101 -5.54 -0.10 5.65
N VAL A 102 -4.27 0.28 5.80
CA VAL A 102 -3.79 1.67 5.64
C VAL A 102 -2.69 1.78 4.58
N GLY A 103 -2.36 0.67 3.91
CA GLY A 103 -1.31 0.61 2.89
C GLY A 103 -0.79 -0.81 2.69
N GLY A 104 0.36 -0.92 2.03
CA GLY A 104 1.00 -2.21 1.76
C GLY A 104 2.39 -2.08 1.15
N GLN A 105 3.11 -3.21 1.15
CA GLN A 105 4.42 -3.36 0.52
C GLN A 105 4.58 -4.79 -0.02
N GLY A 106 4.54 -4.94 -1.34
CA GLY A 106 4.71 -6.23 -1.99
C GLY A 106 3.53 -7.16 -1.66
N ASP A 107 3.79 -8.33 -1.10
CA ASP A 107 2.75 -9.28 -0.70
C ASP A 107 2.21 -9.04 0.72
N TRP A 108 2.62 -7.93 1.36
CA TRP A 108 2.24 -7.61 2.73
C TRP A 108 1.32 -6.39 2.78
N ILE A 109 0.23 -6.52 3.52
CA ILE A 109 -0.72 -5.47 3.79
C ILE A 109 -0.39 -4.85 5.14
N GLU A 110 -0.33 -3.52 5.17
CA GLU A 110 -0.22 -2.76 6.41
C GLU A 110 -1.63 -2.54 6.99
N VAL A 111 -1.81 -2.87 8.26
CA VAL A 111 -3.09 -2.82 8.96
C VAL A 111 -2.97 -2.10 10.29
N ALA A 112 -3.99 -1.35 10.68
CA ALA A 112 -4.09 -0.79 12.03
C ALA A 112 -4.18 -1.94 13.05
N VAL A 113 -3.39 -1.84 14.12
CA VAL A 113 -3.49 -2.76 15.26
C VAL A 113 -4.87 -2.54 15.91
N PRO A 114 -5.66 -3.59 16.19
CA PRO A 114 -6.99 -3.41 16.79
C PRO A 114 -6.91 -2.61 18.10
N SER A 115 -7.86 -1.70 18.32
CA SER A 115 -7.79 -0.69 19.39
C SER A 115 -7.79 -1.28 20.81
N ASP A 116 -8.23 -2.53 20.97
CA ASP A 116 -8.26 -3.28 22.23
C ASP A 116 -6.95 -4.02 22.52
N ARG A 117 -5.95 -3.94 21.62
CA ARG A 117 -4.70 -4.69 21.76
C ARG A 117 -3.63 -3.82 22.41
N PRO A 118 -2.85 -4.40 23.34
CA PRO A 118 -1.81 -3.66 24.03
C PRO A 118 -0.60 -3.40 23.11
N VAL A 119 0.00 -2.22 23.28
CA VAL A 119 1.31 -1.85 22.74
C VAL A 119 2.13 -1.15 23.82
N TRP A 120 3.44 -1.10 23.63
CA TRP A 120 4.39 -0.56 24.60
C TRP A 120 4.96 0.77 24.14
N ILE A 121 5.13 1.68 25.09
CA ILE A 121 5.78 2.98 24.89
C ILE A 121 6.70 3.28 26.08
N HIS A 122 7.77 4.04 25.84
CA HIS A 122 8.75 4.35 26.88
C HIS A 122 8.22 5.42 27.84
N ASN A 123 8.38 5.20 29.14
CA ASN A 123 7.78 6.04 30.17
C ASN A 123 8.30 7.49 30.17
N ASP A 124 9.58 7.71 29.84
CA ASP A 124 10.21 9.05 29.83
C ASP A 124 9.53 10.08 28.91
N TYR A 125 8.71 9.62 27.96
CA TYR A 125 8.02 10.50 27.01
C TYR A 125 6.54 10.67 27.33
N LEU A 126 6.12 10.34 28.54
CA LEU A 126 4.74 10.43 28.98
C LEU A 126 4.60 11.31 30.22
N VAL A 127 3.49 12.03 30.27
CA VAL A 127 2.99 12.65 31.48
C VAL A 127 1.59 12.13 31.75
N THR A 128 1.29 11.87 33.02
CA THR A 128 -0.05 11.47 33.45
C THR A 128 -0.96 12.68 33.44
N GLU A 129 -2.12 12.56 32.80
CA GLU A 129 -3.16 13.57 32.75
C GLU A 129 -4.51 12.88 33.08
N GLY A 130 -4.88 12.91 34.36
CA GLY A 130 -6.00 12.13 34.88
C GLY A 130 -5.77 10.63 34.68
N ASP A 131 -6.74 9.96 34.04
CA ASP A 131 -6.69 8.52 33.74
C ASP A 131 -5.96 8.19 32.44
N PHE A 132 -5.36 9.19 31.78
CA PHE A 132 -4.68 9.02 30.50
C PHE A 132 -3.20 9.38 30.58
N PHE A 133 -2.44 8.94 29.57
CA PHE A 133 -1.11 9.47 29.31
C PHE A 133 -1.15 10.46 28.15
N LYS A 134 -0.42 11.55 28.28
CA LYS A 134 -0.11 12.47 27.20
C LYS A 134 1.33 12.34 26.79
N VAL A 135 1.55 12.16 25.49
CA VAL A 135 2.89 12.05 24.91
C VAL A 135 3.55 13.43 24.91
N THR A 136 4.79 13.52 25.36
CA THR A 136 5.57 14.77 25.39
C THR A 136 6.67 14.81 24.32
N GLY A 137 7.17 13.66 23.91
CA GLY A 137 8.22 13.54 22.89
C GLY A 137 7.68 13.57 21.46
N SER A 138 8.53 14.00 20.51
CA SER A 138 8.24 13.85 19.08
C SER A 138 8.73 12.51 18.54
N ARG A 139 7.93 11.91 17.65
CA ARG A 139 8.23 10.62 16.99
C ARG A 139 8.56 9.50 17.99
N VAL A 140 7.84 9.44 19.10
CA VAL A 140 8.02 8.42 20.14
C VAL A 140 7.55 7.09 19.60
N ARG A 141 8.34 6.03 19.76
CA ARG A 141 8.06 4.74 19.13
C ARG A 141 7.06 3.92 19.94
N LEU A 142 5.96 3.53 19.31
CA LEU A 142 5.05 2.48 19.77
C LEU A 142 5.65 1.12 19.41
N ARG A 143 5.59 0.15 20.33
CA ARG A 143 6.33 -1.12 20.19
C ARG A 143 5.50 -2.33 20.56
N ALA A 144 5.87 -3.46 19.97
CA ALA A 144 5.24 -4.76 20.23
C ALA A 144 5.60 -5.34 21.61
N THR A 145 6.75 -4.96 22.18
CA THR A 145 7.25 -5.45 23.46
C THR A 145 7.90 -4.32 24.25
N ALA A 146 8.09 -4.53 25.56
CA ALA A 146 8.82 -3.65 26.47
C ALA A 146 10.35 -3.66 26.18
N GLY A 147 10.76 -3.24 24.99
CA GLY A 147 12.15 -3.26 24.56
C GLY A 147 12.34 -2.79 23.13
N THR A 148 13.60 -2.73 22.68
CA THR A 148 13.94 -2.09 21.39
C THR A 148 14.32 -3.05 20.25
N SER A 149 14.30 -4.36 20.51
CA SER A 149 14.79 -5.42 19.62
C SER A 149 13.98 -5.62 18.33
N HIS A 150 12.80 -5.01 18.23
CA HIS A 150 11.88 -5.19 17.10
C HIS A 150 11.54 -3.85 16.46
N ALA A 151 11.14 -3.91 15.19
CA ALA A 151 10.62 -2.75 14.48
C ALA A 151 9.45 -2.11 15.25
N PRO A 152 9.38 -0.77 15.34
CA PRO A 152 8.24 -0.08 15.92
C PRO A 152 6.94 -0.42 15.19
N LEU A 153 5.85 -0.49 15.93
CA LEU A 153 4.50 -0.57 15.39
C LEU A 153 3.98 0.80 14.93
N GLY A 154 4.59 1.89 15.36
CA GLY A 154 4.14 3.23 15.00
C GLY A 154 4.94 4.32 15.69
N LEU A 155 4.60 5.56 15.38
CA LEU A 155 5.20 6.75 15.97
C LEU A 155 4.09 7.63 16.55
N SER A 156 4.24 8.01 17.80
CA SER A 156 3.42 8.97 18.53
C SER A 156 4.06 10.36 18.54
N GLU A 157 3.22 11.38 18.67
CA GLU A 157 3.63 12.79 18.63
C GLU A 157 3.21 13.52 19.91
N PRO A 158 3.81 14.70 20.20
CA PRO A 158 3.50 15.45 21.40
C PRO A 158 2.02 15.82 21.42
N GLY A 159 1.40 15.70 22.58
CA GLY A 159 -0.03 15.95 22.78
C GLY A 159 -0.93 14.74 22.54
N GLN A 160 -0.44 13.66 21.90
CA GLN A 160 -1.26 12.46 21.70
C GLN A 160 -1.67 11.86 23.04
N VAL A 161 -2.97 11.63 23.21
CA VAL A 161 -3.54 10.97 24.39
C VAL A 161 -3.55 9.45 24.18
N LEU A 162 -3.10 8.72 25.19
CA LEU A 162 -3.01 7.26 25.20
C LEU A 162 -3.73 6.69 26.43
N VAL A 163 -4.43 5.58 26.23
CA VAL A 163 -5.17 4.90 27.29
C VAL A 163 -4.27 3.86 27.96
N PRO A 164 -3.94 4.00 29.25
CA PRO A 164 -3.15 3.02 29.97
C PRO A 164 -3.92 1.71 30.16
N THR A 165 -3.19 0.59 30.15
CA THR A 165 -3.72 -0.73 30.56
C THR A 165 -3.47 -1.04 32.04
N GLY A 166 -2.64 -0.23 32.70
CA GLY A 166 -2.16 -0.45 34.06
C GLY A 166 -0.91 -1.32 34.18
N LYS A 167 -0.41 -1.93 33.08
CA LYS A 167 0.79 -2.76 33.12
C LYS A 167 2.06 -1.97 32.81
N VAL A 168 3.12 -2.31 33.52
CA VAL A 168 4.47 -1.76 33.34
C VAL A 168 5.49 -2.90 33.26
N SER A 169 6.63 -2.65 32.62
CA SER A 169 7.73 -3.63 32.62
C SER A 169 8.35 -3.76 34.01
N GLY A 170 9.09 -4.85 34.27
CA GLY A 170 9.68 -5.13 35.59
C GLY A 170 10.62 -4.03 36.13
N GLY A 171 11.08 -3.10 35.29
CA GLY A 171 11.86 -1.92 35.68
C GLY A 171 11.13 -0.58 35.53
N GLY A 172 9.85 -0.58 35.17
CA GLY A 172 9.04 0.63 34.99
C GLY A 172 9.38 1.51 33.78
N SER A 173 10.45 1.20 33.03
CA SER A 173 10.89 1.99 31.87
C SER A 173 9.91 1.96 30.68
N TRP A 174 9.02 0.98 30.67
CA TRP A 174 8.03 0.80 29.62
C TRP A 174 6.65 0.66 30.26
N VAL A 175 5.67 1.30 29.66
CA VAL A 175 4.26 1.20 30.04
C VAL A 175 3.45 0.64 28.88
N GLU A 176 2.42 -0.13 29.21
CA GLU A 176 1.52 -0.76 28.25
C GLU A 176 0.25 0.09 28.10
N VAL A 177 -0.05 0.48 26.86
CA VAL A 177 -1.22 1.29 26.47
C VAL A 177 -2.06 0.54 25.44
N LEU A 178 -3.34 0.89 25.31
CA LEU A 178 -4.16 0.43 24.21
C LEU A 178 -3.66 1.02 22.89
N ALA A 179 -3.66 0.21 21.83
CA ALA A 179 -3.18 0.61 20.52
C ALA A 179 -3.97 1.81 19.97
N PRO A 180 -3.33 2.96 19.74
CA PRO A 180 -3.95 4.06 19.01
C PRO A 180 -3.98 3.76 17.49
N LEU A 181 -4.74 4.55 16.72
CA LEU A 181 -4.90 4.33 15.27
C LEU A 181 -3.57 4.34 14.49
N ASN A 182 -2.59 5.11 14.94
CA ASN A 182 -1.24 5.18 14.34
C ASN A 182 -0.35 3.97 14.68
N ALA A 183 -0.79 3.04 15.54
CA ALA A 183 -0.15 1.74 15.69
C ALA A 183 -0.61 0.80 14.57
N HIS A 184 0.37 0.31 13.80
CA HIS A 184 0.17 -0.54 12.64
C HIS A 184 1.07 -1.78 12.68
N ALA A 185 0.63 -2.82 11.98
CA ALA A 185 1.32 -4.09 11.83
C ALA A 185 1.11 -4.61 10.40
N TRP A 186 1.69 -5.77 10.11
CA TRP A 186 1.76 -6.32 8.76
C TRP A 186 1.18 -7.72 8.69
N ILE A 187 0.22 -7.93 7.80
CA ILE A 187 -0.40 -9.22 7.49
C ILE A 187 -0.06 -9.59 6.05
N HIS A 188 0.19 -10.87 5.78
CA HIS A 188 0.41 -11.31 4.39
C HIS A 188 -0.93 -11.31 3.63
N GLY A 189 -0.89 -10.90 2.36
CA GLY A 189 -2.05 -10.72 1.48
C GLY A 189 -2.97 -11.92 1.37
N ASP A 190 -2.40 -13.13 1.38
CA ASP A 190 -3.15 -14.40 1.34
C ASP A 190 -4.11 -14.59 2.54
N TYR A 191 -3.89 -13.88 3.64
CA TYR A 191 -4.65 -14.03 4.89
C TYR A 191 -5.59 -12.86 5.19
N ILE A 192 -5.85 -11.99 4.22
CA ILE A 192 -6.83 -10.90 4.37
C ILE A 192 -7.65 -10.75 3.10
N ARG A 193 -8.96 -10.61 3.25
CA ARG A 193 -9.89 -10.35 2.14
C ARG A 193 -10.49 -8.97 2.30
N ARG A 194 -10.49 -8.18 1.23
CA ARG A 194 -11.17 -6.89 1.19
C ARG A 194 -12.68 -7.10 1.35
N THR A 195 -13.31 -6.24 2.13
CA THR A 195 -14.77 -6.17 2.27
C THR A 195 -15.31 -5.04 1.40
N ASP A 196 -16.60 -5.09 1.10
CA ASP A 196 -17.30 -4.04 0.36
C ASP A 196 -17.68 -2.84 1.24
N GLN A 197 -17.24 -2.83 2.50
CA GLN A 197 -17.46 -1.71 3.41
C GLN A 197 -16.68 -0.49 2.95
N GLU A 198 -17.41 0.56 2.56
CA GLU A 198 -16.84 1.86 2.25
C GLU A 198 -16.26 2.49 3.53
N VAL A 199 -15.02 2.97 3.45
CA VAL A 199 -14.31 3.58 4.58
C VAL A 199 -14.23 5.07 4.35
N ASN A 200 -14.95 5.83 5.17
CA ASN A 200 -14.79 7.27 5.23
C ASN A 200 -13.57 7.60 6.11
N PRO A 201 -12.54 8.28 5.58
CA PRO A 201 -11.37 8.68 6.38
C PRO A 201 -11.73 9.50 7.62
N LEU A 202 -12.83 10.27 7.58
CA LEU A 202 -13.30 11.07 8.71
C LEU A 202 -13.71 10.23 9.92
N HIS A 203 -14.09 8.97 9.70
CA HIS A 203 -14.62 8.09 10.74
C HIS A 203 -13.64 6.98 11.13
N LEU A 204 -12.39 7.01 10.66
CA LEU A 204 -11.40 5.97 10.95
C LEU A 204 -11.15 5.77 12.44
N ALA A 205 -11.14 6.85 13.21
CA ALA A 205 -11.14 6.88 14.67
C ALA A 205 -12.18 5.93 15.28
N ARG A 206 -13.43 6.19 14.89
CA ARG A 206 -14.63 5.60 15.44
C ARG A 206 -14.77 4.17 14.92
N LEU A 207 -14.40 3.95 13.66
CA LEU A 207 -14.29 2.63 13.05
C LEU A 207 -13.25 1.78 13.80
N HIS A 208 -12.05 2.31 14.04
CA HIS A 208 -10.98 1.60 14.76
C HIS A 208 -11.42 1.18 16.17
N GLN A 209 -12.11 2.06 16.89
CA GLN A 209 -12.71 1.75 18.19
C GLN A 209 -13.91 0.79 18.11
N SER A 210 -14.64 0.75 17.00
CA SER A 210 -15.76 -0.18 16.80
C SER A 210 -15.30 -1.60 16.43
N LEU A 211 -14.15 -1.70 15.75
CA LEU A 211 -13.53 -2.96 15.32
C LEU A 211 -12.70 -3.63 16.43
N LYS A 212 -13.01 -3.34 17.71
CA LYS A 212 -12.47 -4.07 18.87
C LYS A 212 -12.55 -5.56 18.60
N GLY A 213 -11.44 -6.27 18.78
CA GLY A 213 -11.27 -7.65 18.36
C GLY A 213 -12.38 -8.58 18.85
N GLN A 214 -13.44 -8.72 18.07
CA GLN A 214 -14.42 -9.80 18.19
C GLN A 214 -13.69 -11.12 17.86
N GLY A 215 -13.05 -11.71 18.87
CA GLY A 215 -12.48 -13.05 18.82
C GLY A 215 -11.05 -13.16 19.36
N GLY A 216 -10.91 -13.39 20.67
CA GLY A 216 -9.79 -14.16 21.21
C GLY A 216 -9.08 -13.57 22.42
N SER A 217 -9.46 -14.11 23.57
CA SER A 217 -8.84 -14.01 24.90
C SER A 217 -7.33 -14.32 24.91
N SER A 218 -6.63 -13.52 25.72
CA SER A 218 -5.34 -13.73 26.43
C SER A 218 -4.17 -14.43 25.73
N SER A 219 -3.03 -13.73 25.64
CA SER A 219 -1.72 -14.36 25.77
C SER A 219 -0.95 -13.72 26.92
N HIS A 220 -1.10 -14.30 28.12
CA HIS A 220 -0.06 -14.28 29.13
C HIS A 220 0.75 -15.57 29.03
N PRO A 221 2.07 -15.53 29.25
CA PRO A 221 2.87 -16.73 29.35
C PRO A 221 2.52 -17.48 30.64
N VAL A 222 2.46 -18.80 30.54
CA VAL A 222 2.23 -19.79 31.60
C VAL A 222 3.20 -19.63 32.79
N SER A 223 2.67 -19.61 34.02
CA SER A 223 3.25 -20.29 35.19
C SER A 223 2.22 -20.47 36.32
N ALA A 224 2.45 -21.49 37.15
CA ALA A 224 1.52 -22.20 38.01
C ALA A 224 1.24 -21.59 39.40
N GLY A 225 0.09 -21.97 39.99
CA GLY A 225 -0.11 -22.09 41.44
C GLY A 225 -1.26 -21.26 42.02
N SER A 226 -2.34 -21.96 42.43
CA SER A 226 -3.28 -21.74 43.56
C SER A 226 -3.77 -20.30 43.89
N ALA A 227 -5.03 -20.00 44.19
CA ALA A 227 -6.04 -20.76 44.89
C ALA A 227 -7.46 -20.22 44.60
N ASP A 228 -8.40 -21.10 44.88
CA ASP A 228 -9.86 -21.02 44.83
C ASP A 228 -10.43 -19.98 45.82
N SER A 229 -11.43 -19.20 45.39
CA SER A 229 -12.56 -18.79 46.24
C SER A 229 -13.66 -18.15 45.38
N THR A 230 -14.82 -18.79 45.48
CA THR A 230 -16.13 -18.44 45.00
C THR A 230 -16.69 -17.19 45.68
N ASP A 231 -17.41 -16.35 44.94
CA ASP A 231 -18.85 -16.13 45.14
C ASP A 231 -19.34 -14.87 44.41
N ASN A 232 -20.41 -15.07 43.65
CA ASN A 232 -21.34 -14.06 43.16
C ASN A 232 -22.68 -14.40 43.87
N PRO A 233 -23.55 -13.42 44.17
CA PRO A 233 -24.64 -13.24 43.22
C PRO A 233 -25.20 -11.81 43.10
N ALA A 234 -25.95 -11.66 42.01
CA ALA A 234 -26.71 -10.52 41.54
C ALA A 234 -27.85 -10.04 42.48
N ALA A 235 -28.31 -8.79 42.28
CA ALA A 235 -29.74 -8.45 42.19
C ALA A 235 -29.96 -6.99 41.71
N ASN A 236 -31.09 -6.80 41.04
CA ASN A 236 -31.61 -5.65 40.32
C ASN A 236 -32.08 -4.48 41.22
N ASP A 237 -32.15 -3.24 40.70
CA ASP A 237 -33.41 -2.64 40.22
C ASP A 237 -33.25 -1.15 39.78
N PRO A 238 -34.19 -0.62 38.95
CA PRO A 238 -34.07 0.66 38.23
C PRO A 238 -34.84 1.80 38.90
N VAL A 239 -34.44 3.07 38.64
CA VAL A 239 -35.26 4.26 38.92
C VAL A 239 -35.34 5.20 37.73
N THR A 240 -36.58 5.63 37.51
CA THR A 240 -37.24 6.40 36.44
C THR A 240 -37.10 7.93 36.52
N GLY A 241 -37.18 8.57 35.33
CA GLY A 241 -37.82 9.89 35.06
C GLY A 241 -36.87 11.09 35.01
N SER A 242 -36.90 12.04 34.06
CA SER A 242 -37.91 12.55 33.10
C SER A 242 -37.13 13.15 31.89
N GLY A 243 -37.57 13.33 30.64
CA GLY A 243 -38.90 13.54 30.06
C GLY A 243 -39.02 14.98 29.52
N VAL A 244 -38.63 15.23 28.25
CA VAL A 244 -39.15 16.34 27.41
C VAL A 244 -39.14 15.90 25.92
N GLY A 245 -40.32 15.86 25.29
CA GLY A 245 -40.54 15.63 23.84
C GLY A 245 -40.34 16.93 23.02
N ALA A 246 -40.55 17.00 21.70
CA ALA A 246 -41.22 16.16 20.73
C ALA A 246 -40.81 16.63 19.30
N GLY A 247 -41.04 15.80 18.28
CA GLY A 247 -41.05 16.23 16.87
C GLY A 247 -40.75 15.11 15.88
N ASP A 248 -41.76 14.32 15.53
CA ASP A 248 -41.72 13.27 14.50
C ASP A 248 -42.41 13.76 13.21
N SER A 249 -41.76 13.55 12.04
CA SER A 249 -42.31 13.34 10.69
C SER A 249 -41.21 13.50 9.61
N PRO A 250 -41.35 12.87 8.42
CA PRO A 250 -41.44 11.45 8.13
C PRO A 250 -40.14 10.92 7.49
N GLY A 251 -39.90 9.61 7.64
CA GLY A 251 -38.66 8.93 7.22
C GLY A 251 -38.32 9.10 5.75
N GLU A 252 -37.26 9.87 5.50
CA GLU A 252 -36.48 9.81 4.27
C GLU A 252 -35.48 8.65 4.42
N VAL A 253 -35.52 7.69 3.49
CA VAL A 253 -34.62 6.54 3.48
C VAL A 253 -33.20 7.07 3.18
N LEU A 254 -32.38 7.22 4.21
CA LEU A 254 -31.03 7.77 4.11
C LEU A 254 -30.00 6.68 3.75
N GLU A 255 -29.17 6.97 2.74
CA GLU A 255 -27.94 6.23 2.44
C GLU A 255 -27.00 6.24 3.67
N PRO A 256 -26.35 5.12 4.02
CA PRO A 256 -25.63 4.95 5.29
C PRO A 256 -24.36 5.80 5.48
N ASN A 257 -24.03 6.70 4.54
CA ASN A 257 -22.77 7.45 4.48
C ASN A 257 -22.89 8.98 4.49
N THR A 258 -24.05 9.55 4.85
CA THR A 258 -24.19 11.02 4.95
C THR A 258 -23.76 11.53 6.33
N VAL A 259 -22.69 12.35 6.37
CA VAL A 259 -22.28 13.09 7.57
C VAL A 259 -23.41 14.05 7.97
N ARG A 260 -24.05 13.81 9.11
CA ARG A 260 -25.03 14.73 9.67
C ARG A 260 -24.27 15.91 10.29
N ILE A 261 -24.19 17.02 9.57
CA ILE A 261 -23.71 18.28 10.12
C ILE A 261 -24.81 18.74 11.08
N PRO A 262 -24.54 18.98 12.38
CA PRO A 262 -25.48 19.66 13.24
C PRO A 262 -25.88 20.99 12.59
N ALA A 263 -27.15 21.35 12.60
CA ALA A 263 -27.52 22.72 12.26
C ALA A 263 -26.86 23.62 13.32
N PHE A 264 -25.86 24.40 12.91
CA PHE A 264 -25.18 25.34 13.81
C PHE A 264 -25.84 26.71 13.67
N ASP A 265 -26.25 27.28 14.80
CA ASP A 265 -26.72 28.68 14.85
C ASP A 265 -25.54 29.68 14.74
N SER A 266 -24.30 29.20 14.94
CA SER A 266 -23.07 30.00 14.85
C SER A 266 -22.50 30.09 13.43
N PRO A 267 -22.39 31.31 12.85
CA PRO A 267 -21.75 31.51 11.55
C PRO A 267 -20.27 31.11 11.54
N LYS A 268 -19.56 31.27 12.67
CA LYS A 268 -18.13 30.94 12.80
C LYS A 268 -17.91 29.44 12.70
N LEU A 269 -18.68 28.65 13.46
CA LEU A 269 -18.61 27.19 13.39
C LEU A 269 -18.96 26.68 12.00
N LYS A 270 -19.98 27.24 11.35
CA LYS A 270 -20.35 26.85 9.99
C LYS A 270 -19.18 27.02 9.01
N SER A 271 -18.53 28.19 9.01
CA SER A 271 -17.36 28.47 8.18
C SER A 271 -16.19 27.50 8.46
N LEU A 272 -15.90 27.26 9.73
CA LEU A 272 -14.84 26.35 10.16
C LEU A 272 -15.09 24.92 9.65
N PHE A 273 -16.31 24.39 9.84
CA PHE A 273 -16.65 23.04 9.42
C PHE A 273 -16.75 22.88 7.90
N ASP A 274 -17.12 23.93 7.17
CA ASP A 274 -17.10 23.94 5.70
C ASP A 274 -15.64 23.89 5.17
N SER A 275 -14.74 24.65 5.80
CA SER A 275 -13.30 24.61 5.48
C SER A 275 -12.70 23.24 5.80
N PHE A 276 -13.03 22.68 6.96
CA PHE A 276 -12.64 21.32 7.33
C PHE A 276 -13.15 20.28 6.33
N ARG A 277 -14.42 20.36 5.92
CA ARG A 277 -14.98 19.46 4.89
C ARG A 277 -14.22 19.58 3.58
N ALA A 278 -13.98 20.79 3.10
CA ALA A 278 -13.24 21.03 1.86
C ALA A 278 -11.82 20.44 1.92
N GLU A 279 -11.13 20.58 3.05
CA GLU A 279 -9.80 20.00 3.26
C GLU A 279 -9.84 18.46 3.17
N THR A 280 -10.81 17.84 3.85
CA THR A 280 -10.93 16.38 3.93
C THR A 280 -11.36 15.72 2.62
N GLN A 281 -11.93 16.49 1.67
CA GLN A 281 -12.25 16.02 0.33
C GLN A 281 -11.03 15.95 -0.59
N LYS A 282 -9.92 16.61 -0.24
CA LYS A 282 -8.67 16.50 -1.00
C LYS A 282 -8.07 15.11 -0.84
N ASN A 283 -7.11 14.80 -1.71
CA ASN A 283 -6.27 13.63 -1.52
C ASN A 283 -5.60 13.69 -0.12
N PRO A 284 -5.64 12.61 0.68
CA PRO A 284 -5.06 12.60 2.01
C PRO A 284 -3.58 13.01 2.12
N VAL A 285 -2.80 12.84 1.06
CA VAL A 285 -1.40 13.29 1.02
C VAL A 285 -1.28 14.82 0.93
N ASP A 286 -2.32 15.48 0.42
CA ASP A 286 -2.33 16.93 0.18
C ASP A 286 -3.06 17.71 1.29
N TRP A 287 -3.53 17.03 2.35
CA TRP A 287 -4.20 17.67 3.47
C TRP A 287 -3.30 18.67 4.19
N ASN A 288 -3.87 19.83 4.51
CA ASN A 288 -3.24 20.85 5.33
C ASN A 288 -4.25 21.46 6.31
N PHE A 289 -4.16 21.04 7.58
CA PHE A 289 -5.04 21.53 8.65
C PHE A 289 -4.51 22.77 9.38
N SER A 290 -3.41 23.39 8.94
CA SER A 290 -2.76 24.47 9.69
C SER A 290 -3.64 25.69 9.88
N ASP A 291 -4.38 26.10 8.85
CA ASP A 291 -5.28 27.27 8.94
C ASP A 291 -6.54 26.95 9.73
N ILE A 292 -7.09 25.73 9.58
CA ILE A 292 -8.21 25.23 10.40
C ILE A 292 -7.82 25.21 11.89
N LEU A 293 -6.65 24.70 12.25
CA LEU A 293 -6.17 24.66 13.64
C LEU A 293 -5.91 26.07 14.22
N LYS A 294 -5.54 27.05 13.39
CA LYS A 294 -5.45 28.46 13.83
C LYS A 294 -6.83 29.02 14.13
N GLU A 295 -7.81 28.74 13.28
CA GLU A 295 -9.19 29.19 13.45
C GLU A 295 -9.84 28.56 14.69
N VAL A 296 -9.63 27.25 14.90
CA VAL A 296 -9.97 26.53 16.13
C VAL A 296 -9.44 27.27 17.35
N LYS A 297 -8.13 27.53 17.40
CA LYS A 297 -7.50 28.23 18.53
C LYS A 297 -8.07 29.64 18.74
N ASN A 298 -8.36 30.36 17.65
CA ASN A 298 -8.97 31.68 17.73
C ASN A 298 -10.34 31.61 18.40
N ILE A 299 -11.20 30.66 18.01
CA ILE A 299 -12.53 30.48 18.59
C ILE A 299 -12.43 30.06 20.07
N GLU A 300 -11.54 29.12 20.42
CA GLU A 300 -11.29 28.72 21.81
C GLU A 300 -10.92 29.91 22.72
N THR A 301 -10.20 30.91 22.19
CA THR A 301 -9.77 32.09 22.96
C THR A 301 -10.74 33.27 22.94
N THR A 302 -11.62 33.36 21.95
CA THR A 302 -12.46 34.55 21.72
C THR A 302 -13.94 34.32 21.94
N SER A 303 -14.41 33.06 21.96
CA SER A 303 -15.81 32.74 22.22
C SER A 303 -16.11 32.75 23.71
N GLU A 304 -17.28 33.29 24.07
CA GLU A 304 -17.84 33.21 25.42
C GLU A 304 -18.83 32.02 25.54
N ASP A 305 -19.20 31.39 24.42
CA ASP A 305 -20.11 30.26 24.40
C ASP A 305 -19.35 28.95 24.66
N VAL A 306 -19.66 28.32 25.79
CA VAL A 306 -19.06 27.06 26.24
C VAL A 306 -19.29 25.93 25.23
N GLY A 307 -20.44 25.91 24.54
CA GLY A 307 -20.75 24.90 23.54
C GLY A 307 -19.90 25.02 22.29
N GLU A 308 -19.63 26.25 21.83
CA GLU A 308 -18.72 26.48 20.69
C GLU A 308 -17.30 26.01 21.03
N ILE A 309 -16.83 26.30 22.24
CA ILE A 309 -15.51 25.90 22.72
C ILE A 309 -15.39 24.37 22.74
N GLU A 310 -16.38 23.66 23.26
CA GLU A 310 -16.39 22.20 23.33
C GLU A 310 -16.35 21.56 21.93
N ILE A 311 -17.17 22.05 21.00
CA ILE A 311 -17.22 21.55 19.62
C ILE A 311 -15.87 21.74 18.92
N VAL A 312 -15.27 22.92 19.08
CA VAL A 312 -13.98 23.25 18.46
C VAL A 312 -12.85 22.44 19.08
N HIS A 313 -12.90 22.21 20.39
CA HIS A 313 -11.96 21.35 21.10
C HIS A 313 -12.03 19.90 20.57
N ASP A 314 -13.22 19.35 20.40
CA ASP A 314 -13.43 18.00 19.84
C ASP A 314 -12.94 17.90 18.39
N LEU A 315 -13.14 18.95 17.58
CA LEU A 315 -12.62 19.02 16.21
C LEU A 315 -11.08 19.03 16.22
N SER A 316 -10.47 19.87 17.07
CA SER A 316 -9.02 19.95 17.25
C SER A 316 -8.43 18.59 17.61
N LYS A 317 -9.04 17.93 18.61
CA LYS A 317 -8.67 16.58 19.03
C LYS A 317 -8.80 15.59 17.89
N THR A 318 -9.90 15.61 17.14
CA THR A 318 -10.12 14.72 16.01
C THR A 318 -9.04 14.91 14.93
N ILE A 319 -8.73 16.16 14.56
CA ILE A 319 -7.67 16.48 13.58
C ILE A 319 -6.32 15.95 14.06
N GLN A 320 -5.95 16.23 15.31
CA GLN A 320 -4.65 15.88 15.86
C GLN A 320 -4.48 14.37 16.08
N GLU A 321 -5.52 13.68 16.53
CA GLU A 321 -5.46 12.26 16.88
C GLU A 321 -5.68 11.33 15.68
N HIS A 322 -6.39 11.78 14.63
CA HIS A 322 -6.82 10.90 13.54
C HIS A 322 -6.31 11.34 12.16
N PHE A 323 -6.48 12.60 11.80
CA PHE A 323 -6.11 13.07 10.46
C PHE A 323 -4.63 13.31 10.30
N MET A 324 -4.01 14.01 11.24
CA MET A 324 -2.59 14.34 11.18
C MET A 324 -1.68 13.09 11.19
N PRO A 325 -1.95 12.06 12.03
CA PRO A 325 -1.15 10.83 11.99
C PRO A 325 -1.33 10.06 10.68
N LEU A 326 -2.56 10.00 10.14
CA LEU A 326 -2.85 9.34 8.87
C LEU A 326 -2.18 10.06 7.69
N HIS A 327 -2.35 11.38 7.57
CA HIS A 327 -1.70 12.21 6.55
C HIS A 327 -0.19 11.98 6.54
N ARG A 328 0.45 12.10 7.70
CA ARG A 328 1.90 11.89 7.83
C ARG A 328 2.32 10.48 7.41
N ARG A 329 1.51 9.47 7.73
CA ARG A 329 1.78 8.09 7.32
C ARG A 329 1.68 7.92 5.81
N LEU A 330 0.64 8.49 5.19
CA LEU A 330 0.43 8.40 3.74
C LEU A 330 1.53 9.15 2.97
N VAL A 331 1.97 10.32 3.47
CA VAL A 331 3.14 11.04 2.93
C VAL A 331 4.41 10.19 3.04
N GLU A 332 4.66 9.54 4.17
CA GLU A 332 5.82 8.66 4.34
C GLU A 332 5.75 7.43 3.44
N ILE A 333 4.56 6.83 3.27
CA ILE A 333 4.33 5.70 2.37
C ILE A 333 4.62 6.12 0.93
N GLN A 334 4.16 7.29 0.48
CA GLN A 334 4.47 7.81 -0.85
C GLN A 334 5.98 8.03 -1.04
N ARG A 335 6.64 8.65 -0.05
CA ARG A 335 8.10 8.85 -0.07
C ARG A 335 8.86 7.53 -0.19
N GLN A 336 8.46 6.51 0.56
CA GLN A 336 9.06 5.18 0.50
C GLN A 336 8.86 4.51 -0.86
N GLN A 337 7.69 4.70 -1.49
CA GLN A 337 7.45 4.20 -2.84
C GLN A 337 8.31 4.87 -3.89
N GLU A 338 8.44 6.20 -3.81
CA GLU A 338 9.30 6.97 -4.72
C GLU A 338 10.76 6.53 -4.58
N GLU A 339 11.25 6.36 -3.36
CA GLU A 339 12.58 5.80 -3.12
C GLU A 339 12.73 4.38 -3.66
N ALA A 340 11.74 3.50 -3.43
CA ALA A 340 11.79 2.13 -3.91
C ALA A 340 11.77 2.09 -5.44
N ARG A 341 10.98 2.96 -6.08
CA ARG A 341 10.93 3.12 -7.54
C ARG A 341 12.27 3.62 -8.08
N ALA A 342 12.84 4.65 -7.46
CA ALA A 342 14.15 5.18 -7.84
C ALA A 342 15.26 4.14 -7.65
N LYS A 343 15.23 3.35 -6.56
CA LYS A 343 16.17 2.24 -6.34
C LYS A 343 16.01 1.15 -7.39
N ARG A 344 14.79 0.76 -7.74
CA ARG A 344 14.52 -0.22 -8.82
C ARG A 344 15.02 0.28 -10.17
N GLU A 345 14.77 1.55 -10.47
CA GLU A 345 15.26 2.17 -11.70
C GLU A 345 16.80 2.24 -11.72
N LEU A 346 17.44 2.57 -10.60
CA LEU A 346 18.90 2.54 -10.47
C LEU A 346 19.45 1.12 -10.67
N VAL A 347 18.79 0.10 -10.11
CA VAL A 347 19.18 -1.30 -10.34
C VAL A 347 19.02 -1.65 -11.82
N ARG A 348 17.91 -1.26 -12.46
CA ARG A 348 17.71 -1.47 -13.91
C ARG A 348 18.80 -0.79 -14.73
N VAL A 349 19.12 0.48 -14.44
CA VAL A 349 20.18 1.22 -15.13
C VAL A 349 21.55 0.58 -14.92
N LYS A 350 21.85 0.13 -13.68
CA LYS A 350 23.09 -0.60 -13.40
C LYS A 350 23.12 -1.95 -14.11
N GLU A 351 22.01 -2.66 -14.17
CA GLU A 351 21.89 -3.91 -14.91
C GLU A 351 22.08 -3.68 -16.41
N ASP A 352 21.44 -2.66 -16.98
CA ASP A 352 21.63 -2.22 -18.36
C ASP A 352 23.09 -1.78 -18.63
N GLU A 353 23.73 -1.09 -17.69
CA GLU A 353 25.14 -0.71 -17.77
C GLU A 353 26.06 -1.94 -17.70
N ILE A 354 25.76 -2.88 -16.79
CA ILE A 354 26.45 -4.17 -16.71
C ILE A 354 26.24 -4.92 -18.02
N LEU A 355 25.05 -4.95 -18.61
CA LEU A 355 24.78 -5.59 -19.91
C LEU A 355 25.56 -4.90 -21.05
N ARG A 356 25.61 -3.55 -21.05
CA ARG A 356 26.44 -2.75 -21.99
C ARG A 356 27.94 -3.04 -21.84
N ARG A 357 28.42 -3.21 -20.61
CA ARG A 357 29.84 -3.47 -20.28
C ARG A 357 30.24 -4.95 -20.42
N THR A 358 29.32 -5.87 -20.16
CA THR A 358 29.53 -7.32 -20.26
C THR A 358 29.26 -7.87 -21.66
N GLY A 359 28.70 -7.06 -22.56
CA GLY A 359 28.72 -7.31 -23.99
C GLY A 359 27.55 -8.15 -24.50
N HIS A 360 26.32 -7.89 -24.04
CA HIS A 360 25.17 -8.08 -24.94
C HIS A 360 25.10 -6.88 -25.90
N ARG A 361 26.18 -6.69 -26.67
CA ARG A 361 26.15 -5.84 -27.85
C ARG A 361 25.69 -6.73 -28.98
N SER A 362 24.49 -6.49 -29.51
CA SER A 362 24.19 -6.71 -30.92
C SER A 362 25.03 -5.72 -31.73
N ASN A 363 26.35 -5.91 -31.73
CA ASN A 363 27.29 -5.16 -32.54
C ASN A 363 27.62 -6.06 -33.75
N PRO A 364 27.45 -5.56 -34.99
CA PRO A 364 27.64 -6.37 -36.20
C PRO A 364 29.05 -6.96 -36.36
N ASP A 365 30.04 -6.55 -35.55
CA ASP A 365 31.40 -7.10 -35.50
C ASP A 365 31.67 -8.14 -34.40
N VAL A 366 30.67 -8.55 -33.60
CA VAL A 366 30.90 -9.49 -32.48
C VAL A 366 30.77 -10.94 -32.96
N LYS A 367 31.89 -11.65 -32.98
CA LYS A 367 32.01 -13.04 -33.45
C LYS A 367 31.21 -14.07 -32.62
N PHE A 368 30.86 -13.79 -31.36
CA PHE A 368 30.17 -14.71 -30.44
C PHE A 368 29.12 -14.04 -29.56
N GLN A 369 27.95 -14.67 -29.38
CA GLN A 369 26.86 -14.16 -28.53
C GLN A 369 27.10 -14.38 -27.03
N ALA A 370 27.82 -15.44 -26.65
CA ALA A 370 28.16 -15.74 -25.27
C ALA A 370 29.59 -16.28 -25.18
N VAL A 371 30.32 -15.92 -24.11
CA VAL A 371 31.69 -16.41 -23.87
C VAL A 371 31.82 -16.87 -22.43
N GLY A 372 32.33 -18.08 -22.22
CA GLY A 372 32.49 -18.67 -20.89
C GLY A 372 33.20 -20.02 -20.90
N TRP A 373 33.24 -20.68 -19.75
CA TRP A 373 33.79 -22.02 -19.55
C TRP A 373 32.67 -23.04 -19.60
N VAL A 374 32.85 -24.10 -20.39
CA VAL A 374 31.88 -25.20 -20.46
C VAL A 374 32.12 -26.16 -19.30
N VAL A 375 31.07 -26.45 -18.55
CA VAL A 375 31.09 -27.39 -17.42
C VAL A 375 29.94 -28.39 -17.59
N PRO A 376 30.13 -29.69 -17.34
CA PRO A 376 29.05 -30.66 -17.42
C PRO A 376 27.93 -30.34 -16.42
N LEU A 377 26.67 -30.50 -16.85
CA LEU A 377 25.52 -30.18 -16.00
C LEU A 377 25.30 -31.21 -14.87
N GLY A 378 25.76 -32.45 -15.08
CA GLY A 378 25.47 -33.59 -14.21
C GLY A 378 24.07 -34.16 -14.45
N LYS A 379 23.62 -35.10 -13.60
CA LYS A 379 22.27 -35.67 -13.68
C LYS A 379 21.25 -34.63 -13.21
N HIS A 380 20.53 -34.01 -14.15
CA HIS A 380 19.45 -33.06 -13.87
C HIS A 380 18.19 -33.51 -14.62
N ARG A 381 17.05 -33.63 -13.92
CA ARG A 381 15.80 -34.18 -14.48
C ARG A 381 14.91 -33.15 -15.21
N ASP A 382 15.09 -31.86 -14.94
CA ASP A 382 14.12 -30.83 -15.34
C ASP A 382 14.60 -29.84 -16.42
N VAL A 383 15.81 -29.99 -16.96
CA VAL A 383 16.38 -29.05 -17.94
C VAL A 383 16.85 -29.82 -19.17
N GLU A 384 16.38 -29.42 -20.36
CA GLU A 384 16.83 -29.92 -21.67
C GLU A 384 18.22 -29.38 -22.02
N ALA A 385 19.20 -29.65 -21.17
CA ALA A 385 20.58 -29.24 -21.38
C ALA A 385 21.53 -30.35 -20.93
N THR A 386 22.72 -30.39 -21.52
CA THR A 386 23.77 -31.34 -21.14
C THR A 386 24.90 -30.65 -20.40
N HIS A 387 25.10 -29.36 -20.66
CA HIS A 387 26.22 -28.58 -20.12
C HIS A 387 25.77 -27.20 -19.60
N LYS A 388 26.68 -26.53 -18.91
CA LYS A 388 26.54 -25.17 -18.39
C LYS A 388 27.65 -24.29 -18.92
N LEU A 389 27.34 -23.03 -19.17
CA LEU A 389 28.33 -22.00 -19.46
C LEU A 389 28.54 -21.13 -18.22
N LEU A 390 29.77 -21.11 -17.71
CA LEU A 390 30.15 -20.32 -16.54
C LEU A 390 31.03 -19.14 -16.92
N LYS A 391 30.91 -18.03 -16.17
CA LYS A 391 31.88 -16.93 -16.18
C LYS A 391 32.30 -16.65 -14.74
N GLY A 392 33.51 -17.11 -14.39
CA GLY A 392 33.90 -17.23 -12.97
C GLY A 392 33.00 -18.25 -12.27
N ASN A 393 32.44 -17.90 -11.11
CA ASN A 393 31.53 -18.76 -10.36
C ASN A 393 30.03 -18.54 -10.70
N LYS A 394 29.74 -17.73 -11.74
CA LYS A 394 28.36 -17.37 -12.13
C LYS A 394 27.91 -18.22 -13.32
N LEU A 395 26.74 -18.86 -13.19
CA LEU A 395 26.03 -19.51 -14.27
C LEU A 395 25.46 -18.45 -15.24
N LEU A 396 25.83 -18.55 -16.52
CA LEU A 396 25.31 -17.68 -17.57
C LEU A 396 24.15 -18.32 -18.32
N TYR A 397 24.36 -19.54 -18.83
CA TYR A 397 23.40 -20.27 -19.64
C TYR A 397 23.50 -21.77 -19.40
N TYR A 398 22.37 -22.45 -19.55
CA TYR A 398 22.35 -23.87 -19.86
C TYR A 398 22.63 -24.07 -21.35
N LEU A 399 23.35 -25.13 -21.68
CA LEU A 399 23.80 -25.42 -23.04
C LEU A 399 23.12 -26.67 -23.57
N ASP A 400 22.43 -26.51 -24.69
CA ASP A 400 21.99 -27.61 -25.54
C ASP A 400 22.89 -27.66 -26.78
N GLY A 401 23.60 -28.78 -26.94
CA GLY A 401 24.52 -29.00 -28.05
C GLY A 401 23.80 -29.37 -29.34
N GLY A 402 22.55 -29.84 -29.29
CA GLY A 402 21.87 -30.43 -30.44
C GLY A 402 22.71 -31.54 -31.08
N LYS A 403 23.34 -31.25 -32.22
CA LYS A 403 24.23 -32.17 -32.96
C LYS A 403 25.72 -32.02 -32.60
N ILE A 404 26.08 -31.05 -31.78
CA ILE A 404 27.46 -30.72 -31.40
C ILE A 404 27.82 -31.47 -30.11
N GLU A 405 28.93 -32.21 -30.14
CA GLU A 405 29.46 -32.91 -28.97
C GLU A 405 30.13 -31.95 -27.98
N LEU A 406 29.39 -31.55 -26.96
CA LEU A 406 29.84 -30.56 -25.98
C LEU A 406 30.93 -31.08 -25.02
N ASP A 407 31.05 -32.39 -24.86
CA ASP A 407 32.08 -33.02 -24.01
C ASP A 407 33.50 -32.61 -24.43
N GLN A 408 33.72 -32.37 -25.72
CA GLN A 408 35.02 -31.94 -26.27
C GLN A 408 35.43 -30.53 -25.83
N TYR A 409 34.48 -29.76 -25.31
CA TYR A 409 34.65 -28.36 -24.89
C TYR A 409 34.66 -28.21 -23.37
N VAL A 410 34.41 -29.28 -22.61
CA VAL A 410 34.44 -29.27 -21.15
C VAL A 410 35.79 -28.74 -20.64
N ASN A 411 35.72 -27.86 -19.64
CA ASN A 411 36.85 -27.15 -19.07
C ASN A 411 37.67 -26.31 -20.06
N LYS A 412 37.09 -25.96 -21.22
CA LYS A 412 37.68 -25.01 -22.16
C LYS A 412 36.87 -23.71 -22.15
N ARG A 413 37.57 -22.62 -22.41
CA ARG A 413 36.95 -21.32 -22.61
C ARG A 413 36.48 -21.23 -24.06
N VAL A 414 35.18 -21.02 -24.27
CA VAL A 414 34.55 -21.03 -25.60
C VAL A 414 33.76 -19.76 -25.86
N GLY A 415 33.64 -19.42 -27.14
CA GLY A 415 32.66 -18.48 -27.68
C GLY A 415 31.54 -19.25 -28.37
N ILE A 416 30.29 -18.88 -28.10
CA ILE A 416 29.08 -19.57 -28.56
C ILE A 416 28.18 -18.60 -29.33
N VAL A 417 27.57 -19.09 -30.40
CA VAL A 417 26.47 -18.46 -31.15
C VAL A 417 25.33 -19.46 -31.21
N GLY A 418 24.11 -19.02 -30.92
CA GLY A 418 22.94 -19.89 -30.91
C GLY A 418 21.61 -19.15 -30.83
N THR A 419 20.55 -19.90 -30.56
CA THR A 419 19.23 -19.34 -30.24
C THR A 419 19.00 -19.43 -28.73
N ILE A 420 18.61 -18.31 -28.13
CA ILE A 420 18.34 -18.23 -26.68
C ILE A 420 16.86 -18.53 -26.45
N GLU A 421 16.58 -19.47 -25.57
CA GLU A 421 15.23 -19.87 -25.17
C GLU A 421 15.00 -19.56 -23.68
N GLU A 422 13.85 -18.97 -23.39
CA GLU A 422 13.41 -18.76 -22.01
C GLU A 422 12.98 -20.08 -21.38
N GLN A 423 13.32 -20.24 -20.10
CA GLN A 423 13.03 -21.45 -19.32
C GLN A 423 12.19 -21.07 -18.11
N LYS A 424 11.58 -22.07 -17.46
CA LYS A 424 10.78 -21.85 -16.24
C LYS A 424 11.63 -21.12 -15.19
N PRO A 425 11.07 -20.15 -14.43
CA PRO A 425 11.83 -19.38 -13.44
C PRO A 425 12.58 -20.23 -12.40
N SER A 426 12.10 -21.45 -12.13
CA SER A 426 12.70 -22.42 -11.21
C SER A 426 14.06 -22.97 -11.64
N THR A 427 14.46 -22.83 -12.92
CA THR A 427 15.74 -23.36 -13.43
C THR A 427 16.91 -22.42 -13.17
N GLY A 428 16.67 -21.13 -12.89
CA GLY A 428 17.71 -20.17 -12.50
C GLY A 428 18.61 -19.63 -13.62
N ALA A 429 18.49 -20.13 -14.86
CA ALA A 429 19.16 -19.57 -16.05
C ALA A 429 18.45 -19.92 -17.36
N ARG A 430 18.70 -19.13 -18.42
CA ARG A 430 18.17 -19.35 -19.77
C ARG A 430 18.92 -20.47 -20.49
N LEU A 431 18.28 -21.09 -21.48
CA LEU A 431 18.88 -22.13 -22.34
C LEU A 431 19.42 -21.49 -23.63
N ILE A 432 20.56 -21.95 -24.12
CA ILE A 432 21.03 -21.64 -25.47
C ILE A 432 21.18 -22.93 -26.28
N ARG A 433 20.50 -22.99 -27.43
CA ARG A 433 20.71 -24.05 -28.43
C ARG A 433 21.85 -23.63 -29.33
N ILE A 434 22.95 -24.36 -29.26
CA ILE A 434 24.22 -23.97 -29.88
C ILE A 434 24.14 -24.24 -31.39
N GLN A 435 24.40 -23.20 -32.18
CA GLN A 435 24.59 -23.31 -33.63
C GLN A 435 26.06 -23.34 -34.00
N LYS A 436 26.90 -22.60 -33.27
CA LYS A 436 28.34 -22.53 -33.48
C LYS A 436 29.07 -22.35 -32.16
N ILE A 437 30.19 -23.06 -32.00
CA ILE A 437 31.07 -22.98 -30.83
C ILE A 437 32.52 -22.93 -31.28
N GLU A 438 33.33 -22.04 -30.71
CA GLU A 438 34.76 -21.95 -30.98
C GLU A 438 35.55 -21.87 -29.66
N ILE A 439 36.67 -22.58 -29.58
CA ILE A 439 37.57 -22.53 -28.43
C ILE A 439 38.40 -21.24 -28.50
N LEU A 440 38.47 -20.51 -27.39
CA LEU A 440 39.17 -19.23 -27.26
C LEU A 440 40.46 -19.32 -26.44
N SER A 441 40.74 -20.47 -25.82
CA SER A 441 42.00 -20.77 -25.14
C SER A 441 42.84 -21.72 -26.00
N ARG A 442 44.07 -21.33 -26.34
CA ARG A 442 45.10 -22.32 -26.72
C ARG A 442 45.60 -23.02 -25.47
#